data_AF-A0A7D6VHN9-F1
#
_entry.id   AF-A0A7D6VHN9-F1
#
_cell.length_a   1.000
_cell.length_b   1.000
_cell.length_c   1.000
_cell.angle_alpha   90.00
_cell.angle_beta   90.00
_cell.angle_gamma   90.00
#
_symmetry.space_group_name_H-M   'P 1'
#
loop_
_entity.id
_entity.type
_entity.pdbx_description
1 polymer ?
#
loop_
_entity_poly.entity_id
_entity_poly.type
_entity_poly.pdbx_seq_one_letter_code
_entity_poly.pdbx_strand_id
1 'polypeptide(L)'
;MWTHTADLELLMDRLAEVGVAMLVRVDVERLRAGRPQWTLFLSGPLLHPANTIRVDARTLGDGLTKALDRLRGQPGDWEWLDAWV
;
A
#
# COMPACT_ATOMS: atom_id res chain seq x y z
N MET A 1 0.07 15.15 5.56
CA MET A 1 1.43 14.98 6.15
C MET A 1 1.32 13.86 7.17
N TRP A 2 1.86 12.67 6.86
CA TRP A 2 1.72 11.45 7.68
C TRP A 2 2.36 11.62 9.07
N THR A 3 1.69 11.18 10.12
CA THR A 3 2.24 11.24 11.49
C THR A 3 1.89 9.97 12.26
N HIS A 4 2.85 9.03 12.31
CA HIS A 4 2.96 7.85 13.19
C HIS A 4 2.44 6.51 12.66
N THR A 5 3.05 5.44 13.19
CA THR A 5 2.74 4.01 13.00
C THR A 5 1.26 3.66 13.18
N ALA A 6 0.54 4.40 14.03
CA ALA A 6 -0.89 4.26 14.27
C ALA A 6 -1.73 4.45 13.00
N ASP A 7 -1.26 5.26 12.04
CA ASP A 7 -1.93 5.44 10.75
C ASP A 7 -1.82 4.17 9.89
N LEU A 8 -0.70 3.44 9.96
CA LEU A 8 -0.53 2.23 9.14
C LEU A 8 -1.40 1.07 9.64
N GLU A 9 -1.47 0.87 10.96
CA GLU A 9 -2.30 -0.19 11.54
C GLU A 9 -3.78 0.03 11.20
N LEU A 10 -4.29 1.25 11.42
CA LEU A 10 -5.66 1.59 11.09
C LEU A 10 -5.95 1.47 9.58
N LEU A 11 -5.00 1.84 8.72
CA LEU A 11 -5.13 1.61 7.28
C LEU A 11 -5.24 0.13 6.95
N MET A 12 -4.41 -0.71 7.58
CA MET A 12 -4.43 -2.16 7.36
C MET A 12 -5.75 -2.79 7.83
N ASP A 13 -6.31 -2.33 8.95
CA ASP A 13 -7.62 -2.77 9.41
C ASP A 13 -8.71 -2.41 8.39
N ARG A 14 -8.70 -1.17 7.87
CA ARG A 14 -9.66 -0.74 6.83
C ARG A 14 -9.53 -1.54 5.54
N LEU A 15 -8.31 -1.82 5.10
CA LEU A 15 -8.08 -2.67 3.93
C LEU A 15 -8.62 -4.09 4.16
N ALA A 16 -8.43 -4.65 5.34
CA ALA A 16 -8.95 -5.97 5.70
C ALA A 16 -10.49 -6.02 5.71
N GLU A 17 -11.15 -4.98 6.26
CA GLU A 17 -12.61 -4.85 6.27
C GLU A 17 -13.23 -4.92 4.87
N VAL A 18 -12.53 -4.35 3.87
CA VAL A 18 -12.97 -4.39 2.46
C VAL A 18 -12.38 -5.57 1.67
N GLY A 19 -11.72 -6.53 2.34
CA GLY A 19 -11.22 -7.74 1.68
C GLY A 19 -9.95 -7.56 0.86
N VAL A 20 -9.15 -6.53 1.16
CA VAL A 20 -7.81 -6.29 0.58
C VAL A 20 -6.74 -6.69 1.59
N ALA A 21 -5.94 -7.70 1.26
CA ALA A 21 -4.76 -8.06 2.03
C ALA A 21 -3.59 -7.11 1.69
N MET A 22 -2.76 -6.82 2.68
CA MET A 22 -1.58 -5.96 2.55
C MET A 22 -0.33 -6.63 3.11
N LEU A 23 0.78 -6.51 2.39
CA LEU A 23 2.13 -6.88 2.83
C LEU A 23 3.07 -5.68 2.66
N VAL A 24 3.77 -5.34 3.74
CA VAL A 24 4.86 -4.37 3.76
C VAL A 24 6.15 -5.13 3.99
N ARG A 25 7.11 -4.99 3.08
CA ARG A 25 8.43 -5.61 3.19
C ARG A 25 9.53 -4.57 3.03
N VAL A 26 10.57 -4.69 3.86
CA VAL A 26 11.85 -4.01 3.66
C VAL A 26 12.90 -5.02 3.22
N ASP A 27 13.66 -4.69 2.18
CA ASP A 27 14.73 -5.50 1.63
C ASP A 27 16.09 -4.83 1.93
N VAL A 28 16.81 -5.37 2.92
CA VAL A 28 18.08 -4.82 3.41
C VAL A 28 19.19 -4.90 2.35
N GLU A 29 19.15 -5.88 1.45
CA GLU A 29 20.13 -5.99 0.37
C GLU A 29 19.91 -4.91 -0.69
N ARG A 30 18.65 -4.59 -1.00
CA ARG A 30 18.34 -3.43 -1.86
C ARG A 30 18.78 -2.11 -1.22
N LEU A 31 18.58 -1.96 0.09
CA LEU A 31 19.06 -0.78 0.82
C LEU A 31 20.58 -0.64 0.72
N ARG A 32 21.33 -1.71 0.97
CA ARG A 32 22.80 -1.75 0.83
C ARG A 32 23.26 -1.43 -0.59
N ALA A 33 22.49 -1.83 -1.59
CA ALA A 33 22.74 -1.54 -2.99
C ALA A 33 22.25 -0.17 -3.47
N GLY A 34 21.73 0.70 -2.59
CA GLY A 34 21.21 2.04 -2.95
C GLY A 34 19.91 2.01 -3.79
N ARG A 35 19.20 0.88 -3.81
CA ARG A 35 17.96 0.66 -4.56
C ARG A 35 16.72 0.91 -3.69
N PRO A 36 15.53 1.11 -4.28
CA PRO A 36 14.26 1.11 -3.55
C PRO A 36 14.10 -0.17 -2.71
N GLN A 37 14.06 -0.01 -1.39
CA GLN A 37 14.10 -1.09 -0.41
C GLN A 37 12.73 -1.50 0.11
N TRP A 38 11.71 -0.63 -0.03
CA TRP A 38 10.35 -0.94 0.39
C TRP A 38 9.59 -1.62 -0.74
N THR A 39 8.83 -2.65 -0.40
CA THR A 39 7.82 -3.26 -1.25
C THR A 39 6.48 -3.21 -0.52
N LEU A 40 5.50 -2.59 -1.16
CA LEU A 40 4.10 -2.65 -0.79
C LEU A 40 3.40 -3.59 -1.76
N PHE A 41 2.66 -4.54 -1.21
CA PHE A 41 1.89 -5.49 -1.98
C PHE A 41 0.47 -5.54 -1.45
N LEU A 42 -0.51 -5.23 -2.30
CA LEU A 42 -1.92 -5.39 -2.03
C LEU A 42 -2.46 -6.55 -2.86
N SER A 43 -3.37 -7.35 -2.31
CA SER A 43 -4.01 -8.43 -3.06
C SER A 43 -5.44 -8.65 -2.59
N GLY A 44 -6.33 -9.03 -3.49
CA GLY A 44 -7.70 -9.38 -3.15
C GLY A 44 -8.60 -9.43 -4.37
N PRO A 45 -9.81 -10.02 -4.22
CA PRO A 45 -10.76 -10.17 -5.31
C PRO A 45 -11.28 -8.83 -5.86
N LEU A 46 -11.23 -7.75 -5.06
CA LEU A 46 -11.59 -6.39 -5.50
C LEU A 46 -10.57 -5.77 -6.47
N LEU A 47 -9.39 -6.35 -6.64
CA LEU A 47 -8.33 -5.82 -7.53
C LEU A 47 -8.36 -6.45 -8.93
N HIS A 48 -9.54 -6.87 -9.39
CA HIS A 48 -9.72 -7.54 -10.68
C HIS A 48 -9.29 -6.64 -11.86
N PRO A 49 -8.62 -7.18 -12.91
CA PRO A 49 -8.30 -8.60 -13.14
C PRO A 49 -6.96 -9.05 -12.55
N ALA A 50 -6.08 -8.12 -12.20
CA ALA A 50 -4.72 -8.44 -11.76
C ALA A 50 -4.67 -9.08 -10.36
N ASN A 51 -5.75 -8.93 -9.58
CA ASN A 51 -5.93 -9.34 -8.19
C ASN A 51 -4.84 -8.82 -7.23
N THR A 52 -3.94 -7.97 -7.71
CA THR A 52 -2.73 -7.56 -7.00
C THR A 52 -2.26 -6.16 -7.43
N ILE A 53 -1.67 -5.43 -6.49
CA ILE A 53 -0.91 -4.19 -6.73
C ILE A 53 0.45 -4.37 -6.07
N ARG A 54 1.52 -4.11 -6.81
CA ARG A 54 2.89 -4.09 -6.29
C ARG A 54 3.55 -2.75 -6.55
N VAL A 55 4.12 -2.15 -5.49
CA VAL A 55 4.89 -0.91 -5.55
C VAL A 55 6.23 -1.13 -4.85
N ASP A 56 7.33 -0.80 -5.53
CA ASP A 56 8.65 -0.68 -4.91
C ASP A 56 8.98 0.80 -4.70
N ALA A 57 9.46 1.18 -3.52
CA ALA A 57 9.70 2.59 -3.14
C ALA A 57 10.95 2.80 -2.27
N ARG A 58 11.46 4.04 -2.25
CA ARG A 58 12.63 4.42 -1.43
C ARG A 58 12.27 4.76 0.01
N THR A 59 11.02 5.13 0.27
CA THR A 59 10.48 5.37 1.61
C THR A 59 9.15 4.66 1.76
N LEU A 60 8.76 4.35 3.00
CA LEU A 60 7.47 3.71 3.27
C LEU A 60 6.31 4.63 2.83
N GLY A 61 6.36 5.91 3.17
CA GLY A 61 5.31 6.88 2.82
C GLY A 61 5.08 7.01 1.31
N ASP A 62 6.16 7.13 0.52
CA ASP A 62 6.06 7.16 -0.96
C ASP A 62 5.44 5.87 -1.50
N GLY A 63 5.81 4.73 -0.91
CA GLY A 63 5.24 3.43 -1.26
C GLY A 63 3.75 3.32 -0.93
N LEU A 64 3.32 3.82 0.23
CA LEU A 64 1.92 3.87 0.65
C LEU A 64 1.10 4.75 -0.29
N THR A 65 1.50 6.02 -0.50
CA THR A 65 0.81 6.94 -1.42
C THR A 65 0.62 6.30 -2.79
N LYS A 66 1.68 5.76 -3.40
CA LYS A 66 1.61 5.10 -4.70
C LYS A 66 0.72 3.86 -4.72
N ALA A 67 0.70 3.07 -3.65
CA ALA A 67 -0.14 1.89 -3.56
C ALA A 67 -1.63 2.27 -3.43
N LEU A 68 -1.95 3.26 -2.59
CA LEU A 68 -3.30 3.75 -2.39
C LEU A 68 -3.84 4.47 -3.63
N ASP A 69 -3.02 5.25 -4.33
CA ASP A 69 -3.42 5.88 -5.60
C ASP A 69 -3.77 4.83 -6.67
N ARG A 70 -3.00 3.74 -6.73
CA ARG A 70 -3.30 2.62 -7.64
C ARG A 70 -4.56 1.85 -7.23
N LEU A 71 -4.81 1.74 -5.93
CA LEU A 71 -6.01 1.12 -5.38
C LEU A 71 -7.25 1.96 -5.74
N ARG A 72 -7.18 3.28 -5.54
CA ARG A 72 -8.25 4.23 -5.91
C ARG A 72 -8.62 4.16 -7.40
N GLY A 73 -7.67 3.80 -8.26
CA GLY A 73 -7.90 3.59 -9.68
C GLY A 73 -8.55 2.25 -10.06
N GLN A 74 -8.77 1.33 -9.12
CA GLN A 74 -9.49 0.07 -9.36
C GLN A 74 -11.02 0.27 -9.27
N PRO A 75 -11.84 -0.59 -9.89
CA PRO A 75 -13.27 -0.62 -9.62
C PRO A 75 -13.54 -0.90 -8.13
N GLY A 76 -14.47 -0.17 -7.51
CA GLY A 76 -14.85 -0.35 -6.11
C GLY A 76 -15.10 0.98 -5.38
N ASP A 77 -15.54 0.88 -4.13
CA ASP A 77 -15.84 2.03 -3.28
C ASP A 77 -14.59 2.46 -2.50
N TRP A 78 -13.85 3.42 -3.05
CA TRP A 78 -12.56 3.87 -2.52
C TRP A 78 -12.56 5.31 -1.96
N GLU A 79 -13.72 5.95 -1.84
CA GLU A 79 -13.84 7.34 -1.35
C GLU A 79 -13.22 7.53 0.04
N TRP A 80 -13.24 6.49 0.87
CA TRP A 80 -12.62 6.51 2.20
C TRP A 80 -11.09 6.68 2.16
N LEU A 81 -10.43 6.42 1.03
CA LEU A 81 -8.99 6.65 0.84
C LEU A 81 -8.62 8.13 0.90
N ASP A 82 -9.57 9.05 0.74
CA ASP A 82 -9.32 10.49 0.79
C ASP A 82 -8.89 10.98 2.18
N ALA A 83 -9.18 10.20 3.22
CA ALA A 83 -8.66 10.45 4.56
C ALA A 83 -7.17 10.08 4.71
N TRP A 84 -6.58 9.40 3.72
CA TRP A 84 -5.25 8.77 3.80
C TRP A 84 -4.24 9.32 2.78
N VAL A 85 -4.68 10.07 1.77
CA VAL A 85 -3.83 10.60 0.68
C VAL A 85 -3.75 12.12 0.75
#